data_AF-A0A0S3TJT3-F1
#
_entry.id   AF-A0A0S3TJT3-F1
#
_cell.length_a   1.000
_cell.length_b   1.000
_cell.length_c   1.000
_cell.angle_alpha   90.00
_cell.angle_beta   90.00
_cell.angle_gamma   90.00
#
_symmetry.space_group_name_H-M   'P 1'
#
loop_
_entity.id
_entity.type
_entity.pdbx_description
1 polymer ?
#
loop_
_entity_poly.entity_id
_entity_poly.type
_entity_poly.pdbx_seq_one_letter_code
_entity_poly.pdbx_strand_id
1 'polypeptide(L)'
;MVKQVKQVIFEIGEGSFERGFPVKVRIGETGKPHTAEISGRLPPAPEFPTIYTTWQSIYEKLPANWLIIIPKNQITNFSSKDACNQAAQAFQDSFNTWLNQAPVLEIERQLSRQIGNSEDVRFILQTQDSLLRRLPWHLWGFFSTSHPQAEIVISSEYEPSTKQLKAPVKVLAILGSNQEINLEQDLYFLKNLPGAKVKALIEPTRRQLIENLRTQPWDILFFAGHSMSKEGDSWGEIQINADESYLSLRNLRYSLRHAVRQGLKLAIFNSKANQGRLRLFASTSLYTLQTLQQGKGDINGLVLAVPWEARRNFASEFAKNSQKLWNSLVTWRSATSYDATIAIVNGLQQSKTRDGLQKVLRNPKFSANGVTGKIQFLQSGDRPIKNKNDMVLVKIQPSRTFANQYEFFPLYP
;
A
#
# COMPACT_ATOMS: atom_id res chain seq x y z
N MET A 1 -6.41 -17.24 40.92
CA MET A 1 -6.47 -15.80 41.22
C MET A 1 -6.67 -15.04 39.92
N VAL A 2 -7.61 -14.10 39.85
CA VAL A 2 -7.71 -13.21 38.68
C VAL A 2 -6.50 -12.29 38.71
N LYS A 3 -5.65 -12.35 37.68
CA LYS A 3 -4.45 -11.50 37.55
C LYS A 3 -4.90 -10.04 37.54
N GLN A 4 -4.41 -9.22 38.47
CA GLN A 4 -4.76 -7.79 38.54
C GLN A 4 -3.96 -7.02 37.49
N VAL A 5 -4.59 -6.69 36.37
CA VAL A 5 -3.98 -5.91 35.29
C VAL A 5 -4.10 -4.42 35.59
N LYS A 6 -2.97 -3.73 35.70
CA LYS A 6 -2.90 -2.27 35.81
C LYS A 6 -3.31 -1.66 34.48
N GLN A 7 -4.22 -0.70 34.51
CA GLN A 7 -4.70 -0.01 33.33
C GLN A 7 -4.28 1.46 33.37
N VAL A 8 -3.66 1.92 32.29
CA VAL A 8 -3.21 3.29 32.08
C VAL A 8 -3.91 3.83 30.85
N ILE A 9 -4.66 4.92 30.97
CA ILE A 9 -5.20 5.67 29.85
C ILE A 9 -4.37 6.93 29.70
N PHE A 10 -3.56 6.99 28.64
CA PHE A 10 -2.70 8.11 28.29
C PHE A 10 -3.38 8.93 27.19
N GLU A 11 -4.05 9.99 27.60
CA GLU A 11 -4.85 10.84 26.75
C GLU A 11 -4.03 12.05 26.30
N ILE A 12 -3.82 12.18 25.00
CA ILE A 12 -3.15 13.31 24.38
C ILE A 12 -4.21 14.21 23.75
N GLY A 13 -4.37 15.41 24.32
CA GLY A 13 -5.35 16.39 23.87
C GLY A 13 -4.91 17.17 22.63
N GLU A 14 -5.69 18.18 22.28
CA GLU A 14 -5.45 19.02 21.11
C GLU A 14 -4.15 19.82 21.23
N GLY A 15 -3.31 19.76 20.20
CA GLY A 15 -1.98 20.36 20.17
C GLY A 15 -1.37 20.24 18.78
N SER A 16 -0.06 20.48 18.69
CA SER A 16 0.69 20.27 17.45
C SER A 16 2.17 20.03 17.76
N PHE A 17 2.93 19.49 16.81
CA PHE A 17 4.37 19.27 17.01
C PHE A 17 5.15 20.59 17.18
N GLU A 18 4.60 21.73 16.78
CA GLU A 18 5.21 23.06 16.97
C GLU A 18 4.97 23.61 18.37
N ARG A 19 3.85 23.27 19.01
CA ARG A 19 3.43 23.82 20.32
C ARG A 19 3.47 22.78 21.45
N GLY A 20 3.65 21.51 21.13
CA GLY A 20 3.46 20.39 22.03
C GLY A 20 1.99 20.06 22.26
N PHE A 21 1.75 19.01 23.05
CA PHE A 21 0.42 18.45 23.31
C PHE A 21 0.14 18.34 24.81
N PRO A 22 -1.02 18.80 25.31
CA PRO A 22 -1.42 18.52 26.69
C PRO A 22 -1.66 17.02 26.87
N VAL A 23 -1.25 16.49 28.02
CA VAL A 23 -1.40 15.08 28.38
C VAL A 23 -2.17 14.96 29.68
N LYS A 24 -3.11 14.02 29.70
CA LYS A 24 -3.82 13.59 30.89
C LYS A 24 -3.69 12.07 31.01
N VAL A 25 -3.18 11.58 32.14
CA VAL A 25 -3.00 10.15 32.37
C VAL A 25 -3.88 9.70 33.51
N ARG A 26 -4.72 8.69 33.27
CA ARG A 26 -5.59 8.07 34.28
C ARG A 26 -5.12 6.64 34.55
N ILE A 27 -4.94 6.29 35.81
CA ILE A 27 -4.38 5.00 36.22
C ILE A 27 -5.38 4.30 37.13
N GLY A 28 -5.54 2.99 36.96
CA GLY A 28 -6.36 2.16 37.83
C GLY A 28 -6.14 0.68 37.57
N GLU A 29 -7.10 -0.13 38.00
CA GLU A 29 -7.16 -1.56 37.68
C GLU A 29 -8.27 -1.82 36.67
N THR A 30 -8.08 -2.83 35.82
CA THR A 30 -9.08 -3.19 34.81
C THR A 30 -10.43 -3.49 35.48
N GLY A 31 -11.48 -2.78 35.05
CA GLY A 31 -12.84 -2.93 35.58
C GLY A 31 -13.15 -2.21 36.90
N LYS A 32 -12.19 -1.44 37.44
CA LYS A 32 -12.38 -0.61 38.64
C LYS A 32 -12.29 0.88 38.32
N PRO A 33 -12.80 1.77 39.20
CA PRO A 33 -12.56 3.20 39.08
C PRO A 33 -11.05 3.52 39.06
N HIS A 34 -10.69 4.61 38.36
CA HIS A 34 -9.32 5.11 38.38
C HIS A 34 -8.94 5.59 39.77
N THR A 35 -7.70 5.32 40.16
CA THR A 35 -7.15 5.62 41.49
C THR A 35 -6.18 6.80 41.48
N ALA A 36 -5.66 7.17 40.31
CA ALA A 36 -4.75 8.30 40.16
C ALA A 36 -4.94 9.00 38.81
N GLU A 37 -4.63 10.29 38.82
CA GLU A 37 -4.63 11.17 37.66
C GLU A 37 -3.34 12.00 37.63
N ILE A 38 -2.70 12.08 36.47
CA ILE A 38 -1.49 12.86 36.23
C ILE A 38 -1.78 13.82 35.08
N SER A 39 -1.40 15.09 35.24
CA SER A 39 -1.48 16.08 34.18
C SER A 39 -0.06 16.48 33.76
N GLY A 40 0.15 16.64 32.46
CA GLY A 40 1.46 17.00 31.91
C GLY A 40 1.38 17.46 30.46
N ARG A 41 2.52 17.43 29.77
CA ARG A 41 2.61 17.87 28.39
C ARG A 41 3.69 17.10 27.64
N LEU A 42 3.41 16.72 26.39
CA LEU A 42 4.46 16.41 25.42
C LEU A 42 5.02 17.73 24.86
N PRO A 43 6.33 17.97 24.93
CA PRO A 43 6.92 19.23 24.48
C PRO A 43 6.85 19.38 22.95
N PRO A 44 7.12 20.58 22.40
CA PRO A 44 7.31 20.76 20.97
C PRO A 44 8.40 19.85 20.39
N ALA A 45 8.15 19.30 19.20
CA ALA A 45 9.10 18.57 18.36
C ALA A 45 8.83 18.89 16.87
N PRO A 46 9.07 20.13 16.41
CA PRO A 46 8.65 20.60 15.08
C PRO A 46 9.31 19.85 13.92
N GLU A 47 10.49 19.27 14.13
CA GLU A 47 11.21 18.50 13.10
C GLU A 47 10.68 17.07 12.94
N PHE A 48 9.93 16.58 13.93
CA PHE A 48 9.54 15.18 14.04
C PHE A 48 8.66 14.68 12.88
N PRO A 49 7.64 15.45 12.39
CA PRO A 49 6.87 15.04 11.21
C PRO A 49 7.74 14.86 9.95
N THR A 50 8.77 15.70 9.77
CA THR A 50 9.70 15.60 8.63
C THR A 50 10.56 14.34 8.73
N ILE A 51 11.03 13.99 9.93
CA ILE A 51 11.82 12.78 10.16
C ILE A 51 10.96 11.53 9.88
N TYR A 52 9.73 11.51 10.41
CA TYR A 52 8.78 10.43 10.15
C TYR A 52 8.47 10.27 8.65
N THR A 53 8.16 11.37 7.95
CA THR A 53 7.84 11.31 6.51
C THR A 53 9.06 10.92 5.67
N THR A 54 10.27 11.32 6.08
CA THR A 54 11.52 10.88 5.45
C THR A 54 11.69 9.37 5.56
N TRP A 55 11.63 8.82 6.78
CA TRP A 55 11.68 7.38 7.01
C TRP A 55 10.60 6.64 6.23
N GLN A 56 9.34 7.10 6.34
CA GLN A 56 8.21 6.51 5.65
C GLN A 56 8.44 6.46 4.14
N SER A 57 8.91 7.56 3.54
CA SER A 57 9.16 7.63 2.09
C SER A 57 10.28 6.71 1.61
N ILE A 58 11.27 6.43 2.45
CA ILE A 58 12.37 5.51 2.15
C ILE A 58 11.88 4.06 2.31
N TYR A 59 11.17 3.78 3.39
CA TYR A 59 10.55 2.47 3.66
C TYR A 59 9.56 2.06 2.57
N GLU A 60 8.75 3.00 2.07
CA GLU A 60 7.81 2.77 0.96
C GLU A 60 8.50 2.46 -0.37
N LYS A 61 9.78 2.84 -0.54
CA LYS A 61 10.57 2.59 -1.77
C LYS A 61 11.38 1.29 -1.71
N LEU A 62 11.31 0.53 -0.61
CA LEU A 62 11.99 -0.76 -0.52
C LEU A 62 11.42 -1.75 -1.57
N PRO A 63 12.27 -2.50 -2.28
CA PRO A 63 11.82 -3.51 -3.25
C PRO A 63 11.10 -4.67 -2.54
N ALA A 64 10.04 -5.22 -3.16
CA ALA A 64 9.20 -6.27 -2.57
C ALA A 64 9.89 -7.64 -2.41
N ASN A 65 11.03 -7.87 -3.07
CA ASN A 65 11.75 -9.15 -3.05
C ASN A 65 12.87 -9.15 -1.99
N TRP A 66 12.49 -9.21 -0.72
CA TRP A 66 13.43 -9.36 0.40
C TRP A 66 13.94 -10.81 0.62
N LEU A 67 13.56 -11.74 -0.26
CA LEU A 67 13.98 -13.15 -0.26
C LEU A 67 15.06 -13.51 -1.29
N ILE A 68 15.50 -12.57 -2.14
CA ILE A 68 16.60 -12.87 -3.08
C ILE A 68 17.92 -12.74 -2.31
N ILE A 69 18.52 -13.89 -1.99
CA ILE A 69 19.92 -13.98 -1.57
C ILE A 69 20.77 -13.48 -2.74
N ILE A 70 21.30 -12.26 -2.63
CA ILE A 70 22.22 -11.69 -3.62
C ILE A 70 23.60 -12.34 -3.40
N PRO A 71 24.22 -12.97 -4.43
CA PRO A 71 25.56 -13.55 -4.31
C PRO A 71 26.60 -12.49 -3.89
N LYS A 72 27.52 -12.87 -2.99
CA LYS A 72 28.50 -11.98 -2.30
C LYS A 72 29.43 -11.18 -3.23
N ASN A 73 29.43 -11.45 -4.52
CA ASN A 73 30.42 -11.03 -5.50
C ASN A 73 29.87 -10.03 -6.54
N GLN A 74 28.66 -9.49 -6.35
CA GLN A 74 28.12 -8.42 -7.19
C GLN A 74 28.18 -7.07 -6.45
N ILE A 75 29.06 -6.16 -6.87
CA ILE A 75 29.04 -4.77 -6.37
C ILE A 75 27.79 -4.11 -6.94
N THR A 76 26.76 -4.01 -6.10
CA THR A 76 25.55 -3.25 -6.39
C THR A 76 25.61 -1.97 -5.56
N ASN A 77 25.74 -0.80 -6.20
CA ASN A 77 25.66 0.51 -5.55
C ASN A 77 24.21 0.81 -5.08
N PHE A 78 23.60 -0.09 -4.30
CA PHE A 78 22.21 0.02 -3.87
C PHE A 78 22.13 0.25 -2.36
N SER A 79 22.19 1.54 -2.03
CA SER A 79 22.05 2.14 -0.70
C SER A 79 20.61 2.12 -0.13
N SER A 80 19.71 1.24 -0.57
CA SER A 80 18.28 1.35 -0.20
C SER A 80 17.97 0.78 1.20
N LYS A 81 18.55 -0.36 1.56
CA LYS A 81 18.32 -0.99 2.88
C LYS A 81 19.06 -0.26 3.99
N ASP A 82 20.32 0.09 3.76
CA ASP A 82 21.10 0.83 4.77
C ASP A 82 20.55 2.23 4.98
N ALA A 83 20.10 2.93 3.92
CA ALA A 83 19.40 4.20 4.09
C ALA A 83 18.07 4.04 4.83
N CYS A 84 17.31 2.95 4.58
CA CYS A 84 16.09 2.69 5.33
C CYS A 84 16.37 2.41 6.81
N ASN A 85 17.40 1.62 7.11
CA ASN A 85 17.82 1.32 8.48
C ASN A 85 18.31 2.59 9.19
N GLN A 86 19.12 3.42 8.51
CA GLN A 86 19.58 4.70 9.05
C GLN A 86 18.41 5.66 9.30
N ALA A 87 17.46 5.76 8.37
CA ALA A 87 16.27 6.59 8.57
C ALA A 87 15.37 6.06 9.69
N ALA A 88 15.25 4.74 9.84
CA ALA A 88 14.51 4.12 10.94
C ALA A 88 15.19 4.40 12.28
N GLN A 89 16.52 4.32 12.34
CA GLN A 89 17.30 4.65 13.52
C GLN A 89 17.15 6.14 13.87
N ALA A 90 17.30 7.04 12.90
CA ALA A 90 17.10 8.48 13.12
C ALA A 90 15.69 8.81 13.63
N PHE A 91 14.67 8.13 13.11
CA PHE A 91 13.31 8.25 13.60
C PHE A 91 13.15 7.76 15.03
N GLN A 92 13.70 6.59 15.37
CA GLN A 92 13.67 6.04 16.73
C GLN A 92 14.45 6.91 17.73
N ASP A 93 15.61 7.42 17.34
CA ASP A 93 16.45 8.28 18.16
C ASP A 93 15.74 9.61 18.44
N SER A 94 15.14 10.20 17.41
CA SER A 94 14.34 11.43 17.54
C SER A 94 13.12 11.19 18.46
N PHE A 95 12.45 10.04 18.34
CA PHE A 95 11.30 9.69 19.18
C PHE A 95 11.69 9.58 20.65
N ASN A 96 12.76 8.85 20.96
CA ASN A 96 13.23 8.72 22.34
C ASN A 96 13.83 10.03 22.88
N THR A 97 14.52 10.82 22.06
CA THR A 97 15.01 12.14 22.47
C THR A 97 13.85 13.06 22.85
N TRP A 98 12.76 13.03 22.10
CA TRP A 98 11.55 13.79 22.40
C TRP A 98 10.88 13.34 23.71
N LEU A 99 10.77 12.04 23.94
CA LEU A 99 10.17 11.49 25.17
C LEU A 99 11.09 11.57 26.40
N ASN A 100 12.39 11.79 26.22
CA ASN A 100 13.35 11.99 27.32
C ASN A 100 13.49 13.45 27.76
N GLN A 101 12.60 14.35 27.31
CA GLN A 101 12.59 15.72 27.79
C GLN A 101 11.95 15.83 29.18
N ALA A 102 12.41 16.82 29.96
CA ALA A 102 11.99 17.04 31.36
C ALA A 102 10.47 16.94 31.62
N PRO A 103 9.57 17.56 30.80
CA PRO A 103 8.13 17.46 31.02
C PRO A 103 7.58 16.02 30.94
N VAL A 104 8.17 15.18 30.08
CA VAL A 104 7.74 13.78 29.87
C VAL A 104 8.36 12.87 30.94
N LEU A 105 9.62 13.10 31.30
CA LEU A 105 10.28 12.37 32.40
C LEU A 105 9.54 12.53 33.74
N GLU A 106 8.93 13.69 33.99
CA GLU A 106 8.11 13.87 35.20
C GLU A 106 6.83 13.02 35.16
N ILE A 107 6.17 12.92 34.00
CA ILE A 107 5.03 12.02 33.80
C ILE A 107 5.47 10.56 34.01
N GLU A 108 6.60 10.18 33.40
CA GLU A 108 7.16 8.83 33.50
C GLU A 108 7.50 8.44 34.95
N ARG A 109 8.09 9.36 35.71
CA ARG A 109 8.40 9.17 37.14
C ARG A 109 7.13 8.92 37.95
N GLN A 110 6.08 9.70 37.70
CA GLN A 110 4.79 9.53 38.38
C GLN A 110 4.10 8.23 37.97
N LEU A 111 4.14 7.87 36.68
CA LEU A 111 3.64 6.59 36.17
C LEU A 111 4.33 5.41 36.84
N SER A 112 5.67 5.43 36.87
CA SER A 112 6.49 4.37 37.47
C SER A 112 6.15 4.16 38.96
N ARG A 113 5.90 5.25 39.71
CA ARG A 113 5.46 5.16 41.12
C ARG A 113 4.10 4.49 41.30
N GLN A 114 3.17 4.72 40.38
CA GLN A 114 1.80 4.20 40.46
C GLN A 114 1.68 2.76 39.96
N ILE A 115 2.49 2.41 38.95
CA ILE A 115 2.51 1.08 38.34
C ILE A 115 3.40 0.14 39.13
N GLY A 116 4.48 0.64 39.73
CA GLY A 116 5.45 -0.15 40.50
C GLY A 116 6.11 -1.22 39.64
N ASN A 117 6.30 -2.42 40.19
CA ASN A 117 6.90 -3.55 39.48
C ASN A 117 5.85 -4.45 38.80
N SER A 118 4.70 -3.90 38.42
CA SER A 118 3.65 -4.69 37.77
C SER A 118 4.09 -5.10 36.36
N GLU A 119 4.02 -6.41 36.09
CA GLU A 119 4.30 -6.97 34.76
C GLU A 119 3.08 -6.91 33.84
N ASP A 120 1.87 -6.84 34.40
CA ASP A 120 0.61 -6.80 33.65
C ASP A 120 0.09 -5.38 33.52
N VAL A 121 0.68 -4.64 32.59
CA VAL A 121 0.29 -3.26 32.29
C VAL A 121 -0.45 -3.21 30.96
N ARG A 122 -1.67 -2.68 30.96
CA ARG A 122 -2.39 -2.29 29.75
C ARG A 122 -2.32 -0.78 29.59
N PHE A 123 -1.55 -0.34 28.60
CA PHE A 123 -1.40 1.06 28.24
C PHE A 123 -2.28 1.39 27.05
N ILE A 124 -3.21 2.32 27.23
CA ILE A 124 -4.14 2.78 26.22
C ILE A 124 -3.75 4.21 25.84
N LEU A 125 -3.16 4.37 24.67
CA LEU A 125 -2.93 5.66 24.05
C LEU A 125 -4.21 6.14 23.38
N GLN A 126 -4.73 7.28 23.85
CA GLN A 126 -5.91 7.93 23.28
C GLN A 126 -5.53 9.27 22.67
N THR A 127 -5.70 9.44 21.36
CA THR A 127 -5.43 10.71 20.69
C THR A 127 -6.16 10.81 19.36
N GLN A 128 -6.62 12.02 19.02
CA GLN A 128 -7.22 12.31 17.72
C GLN A 128 -6.19 12.53 16.60
N ASP A 129 -4.95 12.84 16.95
CA ASP A 129 -3.85 13.07 16.00
C ASP A 129 -3.45 11.76 15.30
N SER A 130 -3.42 11.77 13.97
CA SER A 130 -3.11 10.57 13.18
C SER A 130 -1.64 10.18 13.24
N LEU A 131 -0.73 11.16 13.30
CA LEU A 131 0.70 10.88 13.36
C LEU A 131 1.08 10.28 14.71
N LEU A 132 0.55 10.80 15.81
CA LEU A 132 0.76 10.24 17.15
C LEU A 132 0.33 8.77 17.24
N ARG A 133 -0.76 8.37 16.56
CA ARG A 133 -1.21 6.97 16.50
C ARG A 133 -0.28 6.04 15.70
N ARG A 134 0.58 6.59 14.85
CA ARG A 134 1.52 5.81 14.01
C ARG A 134 2.90 5.66 14.64
N LEU A 135 3.15 6.30 15.79
CA LEU A 135 4.47 6.26 16.43
C LEU A 135 4.72 4.91 17.10
N PRO A 136 5.99 4.48 17.19
CA PRO A 136 6.35 3.20 17.77
C PRO A 136 6.36 3.29 19.30
N TRP A 137 5.22 3.49 19.94
CA TRP A 137 5.11 3.67 21.39
C TRP A 137 5.71 2.52 22.21
N HIS A 138 5.75 1.31 21.66
CA HIS A 138 6.43 0.15 22.25
C HIS A 138 7.95 0.34 22.42
N LEU A 139 8.55 1.28 21.68
CA LEU A 139 9.97 1.63 21.77
C LEU A 139 10.27 2.75 22.77
N TRP A 140 9.25 3.33 23.43
CA TRP A 140 9.49 4.28 24.52
C TRP A 140 10.25 3.57 25.64
N GLY A 141 11.29 4.22 26.18
CA GLY A 141 12.09 3.74 27.31
C GLY A 141 11.25 3.11 28.42
N PHE A 142 10.16 3.77 28.83
CA PHE A 142 9.23 3.26 29.85
C PHE A 142 8.76 1.80 29.60
N PHE A 143 8.50 1.41 28.35
CA PHE A 143 8.10 0.04 28.01
C PHE A 143 9.28 -0.86 27.68
N SER A 144 10.18 -0.38 26.81
CA SER A 144 11.28 -1.19 26.29
C SER A 144 12.26 -1.65 27.37
N THR A 145 12.43 -0.89 28.46
CA THR A 145 13.32 -1.25 29.58
C THR A 145 12.57 -1.68 30.83
N SER A 146 11.49 -0.99 31.20
CA SER A 146 10.87 -1.14 32.54
C SER A 146 9.63 -2.02 32.55
N HIS A 147 8.86 -2.06 31.45
CA HIS A 147 7.64 -2.86 31.34
C HIS A 147 7.52 -3.57 29.97
N PRO A 148 8.43 -4.50 29.65
CA PRO A 148 8.51 -5.12 28.32
C PRO A 148 7.31 -6.02 27.96
N GLN A 149 6.50 -6.41 28.96
CA GLN A 149 5.28 -7.20 28.77
C GLN A 149 4.01 -6.35 28.67
N ALA A 150 4.14 -5.01 28.64
CA ALA A 150 2.99 -4.13 28.57
C ALA A 150 2.21 -4.30 27.26
N GLU A 151 0.89 -4.44 27.37
CA GLU A 151 -0.03 -4.40 26.24
C GLU A 151 -0.27 -2.93 25.83
N ILE A 152 0.12 -2.56 24.62
CA ILE A 152 -0.11 -1.22 24.08
C ILE A 152 -1.31 -1.24 23.15
N VAL A 153 -2.32 -0.44 23.50
CA VAL A 153 -3.55 -0.24 22.74
C VAL A 153 -3.55 1.21 22.25
N ILE A 154 -3.77 1.41 20.95
CA ILE A 154 -3.84 2.73 20.35
C ILE A 154 -5.27 2.97 19.87
N SER A 155 -5.86 4.10 20.25
CA SER A 155 -7.22 4.45 19.84
C SER A 155 -7.40 5.96 19.60
N SER A 156 -8.35 6.31 18.73
CA SER A 156 -8.87 7.68 18.64
C SER A 156 -9.76 8.01 19.85
N GLU A 157 -10.60 7.06 20.23
CA GLU A 157 -11.56 7.14 21.32
C GLU A 157 -11.55 5.80 22.06
N TYR A 158 -11.44 5.82 23.38
CA TYR A 158 -11.44 4.60 24.17
C TYR A 158 -12.70 4.55 25.05
N GLU A 159 -13.52 3.53 24.80
CA GLU A 159 -14.61 3.14 25.68
C GLU A 159 -14.36 1.71 26.18
N PRO A 160 -14.33 1.49 27.51
CA PRO A 160 -14.23 0.15 28.05
C PRO A 160 -15.42 -0.70 27.60
N SER A 161 -15.16 -1.80 26.88
CA SER A 161 -16.20 -2.75 26.54
C SER A 161 -16.57 -3.59 27.76
N THR A 162 -17.84 -3.57 28.14
CA THR A 162 -18.41 -4.47 29.15
C THR A 162 -18.91 -5.79 28.54
N LYS A 163 -18.79 -5.96 27.22
CA LYS A 163 -19.35 -7.10 26.51
C LYS A 163 -18.47 -8.35 26.69
N GLN A 164 -19.04 -9.37 27.31
CA GLN A 164 -18.38 -10.68 27.46
C GLN A 164 -18.68 -11.61 26.27
N LEU A 165 -17.66 -12.38 25.88
CA LEU A 165 -17.80 -13.51 24.96
C LEU A 165 -18.28 -14.72 25.75
N LYS A 166 -19.27 -15.45 25.23
CA LYS A 166 -19.81 -16.66 25.86
C LYS A 166 -19.56 -17.83 24.92
N ALA A 167 -19.04 -18.94 25.45
CA ALA A 167 -18.83 -20.14 24.66
C ALA A 167 -20.18 -20.82 24.30
N PRO A 168 -20.32 -21.41 23.11
CA PRO A 168 -19.33 -21.39 22.03
C PRO A 168 -19.31 -20.03 21.31
N VAL A 169 -18.10 -19.48 21.14
CA VAL A 169 -17.88 -18.18 20.49
C VAL A 169 -17.99 -18.37 18.97
N LYS A 170 -18.96 -17.72 18.33
CA LYS A 170 -19.17 -17.83 16.88
C LYS A 170 -18.25 -16.87 16.14
N VAL A 171 -17.35 -17.41 15.34
CA VAL A 171 -16.37 -16.62 14.57
C VAL A 171 -16.67 -16.73 13.08
N LEU A 172 -16.89 -15.60 12.42
CA LEU A 172 -16.88 -15.52 10.96
C LEU A 172 -15.46 -15.13 10.52
N ALA A 173 -14.72 -16.07 9.96
CA ALA A 173 -13.37 -15.86 9.46
C ALA A 173 -13.39 -15.63 7.94
N ILE A 174 -12.94 -14.47 7.49
CA ILE A 174 -12.82 -14.10 6.09
C ILE A 174 -11.33 -14.18 5.75
N LEU A 175 -10.98 -15.14 4.90
CA LEU A 175 -9.64 -15.25 4.31
C LEU A 175 -9.73 -14.61 2.93
N GLY A 176 -9.11 -13.43 2.80
CA GLY A 176 -9.05 -12.66 1.58
C GLY A 176 -8.13 -13.28 0.53
N SER A 177 -7.73 -12.48 -0.46
CA SER A 177 -6.77 -12.92 -1.48
C SER A 177 -5.50 -13.48 -0.82
N ASN A 178 -5.16 -14.73 -1.15
CA ASN A 178 -3.97 -15.40 -0.61
C ASN A 178 -2.69 -15.12 -1.44
N GLN A 179 -2.77 -14.22 -2.43
CA GLN A 179 -1.63 -13.87 -3.27
C GLN A 179 -0.45 -13.42 -2.39
N GLU A 180 0.65 -14.16 -2.40
CA GLU A 180 1.87 -13.86 -1.63
C GLU A 180 1.69 -13.83 -0.09
N ILE A 181 0.65 -14.48 0.44
CA ILE A 181 0.46 -14.69 1.88
C ILE A 181 -0.09 -16.11 2.15
N ASN A 182 0.46 -16.79 3.16
CA ASN A 182 -0.06 -18.09 3.57
C ASN A 182 -1.14 -17.90 4.65
N LEU A 183 -2.41 -18.07 4.27
CA LEU A 183 -3.57 -17.98 5.18
C LEU A 183 -4.01 -19.34 5.76
N GLU A 184 -3.35 -20.44 5.37
CA GLU A 184 -3.69 -21.77 5.90
C GLU A 184 -3.34 -21.89 7.38
N GLN A 185 -2.23 -21.26 7.79
CA GLN A 185 -1.83 -21.21 9.19
C GLN A 185 -2.84 -20.44 10.03
N ASP A 186 -3.26 -19.23 9.61
CA ASP A 186 -4.32 -18.46 10.26
C ASP A 186 -5.60 -19.30 10.43
N LEU A 187 -6.03 -20.00 9.38
CA LEU A 187 -7.21 -20.84 9.43
C LEU A 187 -7.06 -22.01 10.41
N TYR A 188 -5.90 -22.66 10.41
CA TYR A 188 -5.58 -23.74 11.33
C TYR A 188 -5.63 -23.24 12.78
N PHE A 189 -4.99 -22.11 13.09
CA PHE A 189 -5.03 -21.53 14.43
C PHE A 189 -6.45 -21.22 14.87
N LEU A 190 -7.25 -20.56 14.02
CA LEU A 190 -8.63 -20.20 14.33
C LEU A 190 -9.49 -21.45 14.62
N LYS A 191 -9.40 -22.49 13.78
CA LYS A 191 -10.19 -23.72 13.95
C LYS A 191 -9.84 -24.48 15.23
N ASN A 192 -8.62 -24.35 15.73
CA ASN A 192 -8.15 -25.02 16.95
C ASN A 192 -8.30 -24.15 18.21
N LEU A 193 -8.91 -22.96 18.12
CA LEU A 193 -9.17 -22.13 19.31
C LEU A 193 -10.19 -22.81 20.23
N PRO A 194 -9.88 -23.01 21.52
CA PRO A 194 -10.78 -23.65 22.45
C PRO A 194 -12.07 -22.83 22.63
N GLY A 195 -13.22 -23.49 22.51
CA GLY A 195 -14.53 -22.85 22.67
C GLY A 195 -14.98 -21.99 21.49
N ALA A 196 -14.25 -21.96 20.37
CA ALA A 196 -14.65 -21.26 19.16
C ALA A 196 -15.39 -22.18 18.16
N LYS A 197 -16.44 -21.66 17.53
CA LYS A 197 -17.08 -22.24 16.34
C LYS A 197 -16.81 -21.35 15.15
N VAL A 198 -15.83 -21.75 14.34
CA VAL A 198 -15.35 -20.96 13.20
C VAL A 198 -16.06 -21.36 11.91
N LYS A 199 -16.66 -20.39 11.22
CA LYS A 199 -17.07 -20.50 9.82
C LYS A 199 -16.08 -19.72 8.98
N ALA A 200 -15.33 -20.43 8.14
CA ALA A 200 -14.38 -19.81 7.23
C ALA A 200 -15.02 -19.52 5.87
N LEU A 201 -14.77 -18.33 5.36
CA LEU A 201 -15.05 -17.90 3.99
C LEU A 201 -13.69 -17.67 3.32
N ILE A 202 -13.32 -18.57 2.39
CA ILE A 202 -12.07 -18.49 1.64
C ILE A 202 -12.37 -17.79 0.32
N GLU A 203 -11.71 -16.66 0.10
CA GLU A 203 -11.90 -15.79 -1.06
C GLU A 203 -13.39 -15.58 -1.44
N PRO A 204 -14.26 -15.19 -0.50
CA PRO A 204 -15.69 -15.06 -0.79
C PRO A 204 -15.98 -13.92 -1.75
N THR A 205 -17.03 -14.08 -2.55
CA THR A 205 -17.66 -12.96 -3.24
C THR A 205 -18.28 -11.97 -2.25
N ARG A 206 -18.44 -10.70 -2.66
CA ARG A 206 -19.19 -9.69 -1.87
C ARG A 206 -20.56 -10.19 -1.42
N ARG A 207 -21.27 -10.90 -2.30
CA ARG A 207 -22.61 -11.43 -2.01
C ARG A 207 -22.56 -12.45 -0.88
N GLN A 208 -21.66 -13.43 -0.96
CA GLN A 208 -21.48 -14.43 0.09
C GLN A 208 -21.11 -13.79 1.43
N LEU A 209 -20.21 -12.81 1.43
CA LEU A 209 -19.84 -12.08 2.64
C LEU A 209 -21.05 -11.37 3.26
N ILE A 210 -21.79 -10.59 2.47
CA ILE A 210 -22.96 -9.84 2.93
C ILE A 210 -24.05 -10.78 3.47
N GLU A 211 -24.29 -11.89 2.77
CA GLU A 211 -25.27 -12.90 3.18
C GLU A 211 -24.89 -13.55 4.51
N ASN A 212 -23.61 -13.93 4.68
CA ASN A 212 -23.12 -14.51 5.94
C ASN A 212 -23.18 -13.53 7.11
N LEU A 213 -22.90 -12.24 6.87
CA LEU A 213 -23.02 -11.20 7.91
C LEU A 213 -24.48 -10.98 8.37
N ARG A 214 -25.48 -11.38 7.57
CA ARG A 214 -26.90 -11.14 7.85
C ARG A 214 -27.66 -12.37 8.33
N THR A 215 -27.27 -13.55 7.89
CA THR A 215 -28.03 -14.80 8.08
C THR A 215 -27.95 -15.39 9.48
N GLN A 216 -26.89 -15.11 10.24
CA GLN A 216 -26.75 -15.62 11.61
C GLN A 216 -25.99 -14.66 12.53
N PRO A 217 -26.19 -14.75 13.85
CA PRO A 217 -25.44 -13.96 14.81
C PRO A 217 -23.98 -14.44 14.89
N TRP A 218 -23.08 -13.47 15.01
CA TRP A 218 -21.64 -13.67 15.16
C TRP A 218 -21.18 -13.00 16.44
N ASP A 219 -20.18 -13.57 17.12
CA ASP A 219 -19.52 -12.90 18.25
C ASP A 219 -18.27 -12.14 17.78
N ILE A 220 -17.50 -12.76 16.87
CA ILE A 220 -16.26 -12.23 16.31
C ILE A 220 -16.32 -12.25 14.78
N LEU A 221 -15.89 -11.16 14.17
CA LEU A 221 -15.53 -11.07 12.76
C LEU A 221 -14.01 -11.07 12.66
N PHE A 222 -13.44 -11.99 11.91
CA PHE A 222 -12.01 -12.03 11.66
C PHE A 222 -11.77 -11.87 10.17
N PHE A 223 -10.83 -11.01 9.79
CA PHE A 223 -10.33 -10.88 8.42
C PHE A 223 -8.82 -11.11 8.42
N ALA A 224 -8.35 -11.94 7.50
CA ALA A 224 -6.93 -12.02 7.13
C ALA A 224 -6.77 -11.88 5.62
N GLY A 225 -5.87 -11.00 5.16
CA GLY A 225 -5.73 -10.71 3.74
C GLY A 225 -5.03 -9.39 3.44
N HIS A 226 -5.06 -8.96 2.18
CA HIS A 226 -4.52 -7.66 1.79
C HIS A 226 -5.43 -6.51 2.17
N SER A 227 -4.86 -5.38 2.59
CA SER A 227 -5.57 -4.12 2.80
C SER A 227 -4.82 -2.92 2.25
N MET A 228 -5.53 -1.81 2.13
CA MET A 228 -4.96 -0.53 1.72
C MET A 228 -5.68 0.60 2.44
N SER A 229 -4.91 1.54 2.98
CA SER A 229 -5.42 2.83 3.47
C SER A 229 -5.53 3.82 2.31
N LYS A 230 -6.56 4.64 2.30
CA LYS A 230 -6.63 5.81 1.40
C LYS A 230 -5.87 6.99 1.98
N GLU A 231 -5.64 7.97 1.11
CA GLU A 231 -4.97 9.22 1.45
C GLU A 231 -5.56 9.85 2.72
N GLY A 232 -4.66 10.31 3.60
CA GLY A 232 -5.01 10.96 4.86
C GLY A 232 -5.71 10.07 5.90
N ASP A 233 -5.59 8.73 5.82
CA ASP A 233 -6.31 7.78 6.69
C ASP A 233 -7.84 7.90 6.66
N SER A 234 -8.39 8.49 5.59
CA SER A 234 -9.82 8.78 5.49
C SER A 234 -10.72 7.54 5.51
N TRP A 235 -10.23 6.40 4.99
CA TRP A 235 -10.80 5.06 5.18
C TRP A 235 -9.82 3.95 4.73
N GLY A 236 -10.08 2.71 5.17
CA GLY A 236 -9.41 1.50 4.71
C GLY A 236 -10.27 0.67 3.75
N GLU A 237 -9.61 -0.09 2.88
CA GLU A 237 -10.20 -1.08 2.00
C GLU A 237 -9.51 -2.43 2.18
N ILE A 238 -10.27 -3.52 2.02
CA ILE A 238 -9.80 -4.90 2.16
C ILE A 238 -9.99 -5.66 0.85
N GLN A 239 -9.07 -6.55 0.50
CA GLN A 239 -9.20 -7.43 -0.65
C GLN A 239 -9.72 -8.80 -0.19
N ILE A 240 -11.02 -9.05 -0.42
CA ILE A 240 -11.69 -10.26 0.08
C ILE A 240 -11.55 -11.48 -0.84
N ASN A 241 -11.10 -11.31 -2.07
CA ASN A 241 -10.76 -12.37 -3.01
C ASN A 241 -9.82 -11.82 -4.11
N ALA A 242 -9.20 -12.69 -4.89
CA ALA A 242 -8.29 -12.29 -5.96
C ALA A 242 -9.00 -11.63 -7.17
N ASP A 243 -10.25 -12.00 -7.43
CA ASP A 243 -10.98 -11.65 -8.67
C ASP A 243 -11.76 -10.33 -8.61
N GLU A 244 -11.96 -9.77 -7.41
CA GLU A 244 -12.68 -8.54 -7.17
C GLU A 244 -11.76 -7.42 -6.67
N SER A 245 -12.10 -6.20 -7.11
CA SER A 245 -11.51 -4.98 -6.55
C SER A 245 -11.65 -4.90 -5.03
N TYR A 246 -10.70 -4.18 -4.42
CA TYR A 246 -10.72 -3.81 -3.00
C TYR A 246 -12.10 -3.31 -2.54
N LEU A 247 -12.55 -3.83 -1.41
CA LEU A 247 -13.84 -3.54 -0.81
C LEU A 247 -13.68 -2.50 0.31
N SER A 248 -14.32 -1.35 0.13
CA SER A 248 -14.42 -0.36 1.20
C SER A 248 -15.29 -0.87 2.35
N LEU A 249 -14.82 -0.70 3.59
CA LEU A 249 -15.62 -0.98 4.78
C LEU A 249 -16.91 -0.13 4.85
N ARG A 250 -16.95 1.02 4.15
CA ARG A 250 -18.17 1.83 4.01
C ARG A 250 -19.27 1.07 3.28
N ASN A 251 -18.92 0.23 2.31
CA ASN A 251 -19.88 -0.61 1.58
C ASN A 251 -20.46 -1.72 2.46
N LEU A 252 -19.72 -2.13 3.51
CA LEU A 252 -20.18 -3.11 4.49
C LEU A 252 -20.93 -2.50 5.67
N ARG A 253 -21.04 -1.16 5.76
CA ARG A 253 -21.60 -0.44 6.92
C ARG A 253 -22.97 -0.97 7.36
N TYR A 254 -23.87 -1.22 6.42
CA TYR A 254 -25.21 -1.72 6.74
C TYR A 254 -25.19 -3.16 7.26
N SER A 255 -24.45 -4.04 6.61
CA SER A 255 -24.31 -5.44 7.02
C SER A 255 -23.60 -5.57 8.36
N LEU A 256 -22.57 -4.76 8.61
CA LEU A 256 -21.86 -4.72 9.90
C LEU A 256 -22.75 -4.19 11.01
N ARG A 257 -23.51 -3.11 10.76
CA ARG A 257 -24.52 -2.61 11.74
C ARG A 257 -25.56 -3.68 12.07
N HIS A 258 -26.01 -4.43 11.07
CA HIS A 258 -26.90 -5.56 11.29
C HIS A 258 -26.23 -6.63 12.16
N ALA A 259 -25.02 -7.06 11.83
CA ALA A 259 -24.27 -8.04 12.61
C ALA A 259 -24.05 -7.59 14.07
N VAL A 260 -23.74 -6.30 14.31
CA VAL A 260 -23.61 -5.72 15.65
C VAL A 260 -24.92 -5.80 16.43
N ARG A 261 -26.06 -5.49 15.82
CA ARG A 261 -27.39 -5.66 16.45
C ARG A 261 -27.71 -7.11 16.77
N GLN A 262 -27.18 -8.05 15.98
CA GLN A 262 -27.35 -9.49 16.19
C GLN A 262 -26.32 -10.08 17.19
N GLY A 263 -25.40 -9.28 17.74
CA GLY A 263 -24.48 -9.72 18.78
C GLY A 263 -22.99 -9.70 18.43
N LEU A 264 -22.59 -9.15 17.28
CA LEU A 264 -21.18 -8.97 16.94
C LEU A 264 -20.51 -8.01 17.94
N LYS A 265 -19.47 -8.50 18.62
CA LYS A 265 -18.79 -7.80 19.72
C LYS A 265 -17.39 -7.32 19.33
N LEU A 266 -16.70 -8.07 18.48
CA LEU A 266 -15.31 -7.80 18.12
C LEU A 266 -15.09 -8.02 16.62
N ALA A 267 -14.29 -7.14 16.01
CA ALA A 267 -13.79 -7.31 14.65
C ALA A 267 -12.26 -7.21 14.67
N ILE A 268 -11.59 -8.21 14.10
CA ILE A 268 -10.13 -8.30 14.02
C ILE A 268 -9.74 -8.27 12.54
N PHE A 269 -8.84 -7.36 12.18
CA PHE A 269 -8.32 -7.22 10.82
C PHE A 269 -6.82 -7.51 10.81
N ASN A 270 -6.45 -8.77 10.57
CA ASN A 270 -5.06 -9.20 10.38
C ASN A 270 -4.63 -8.95 8.93
N SER A 271 -4.27 -7.70 8.60
CA SER A 271 -4.09 -7.31 7.20
C SER A 271 -2.64 -7.09 6.79
N LYS A 272 -2.23 -7.62 5.64
CA LYS A 272 -1.01 -7.21 4.93
C LYS A 272 -1.31 -5.91 4.17
N ALA A 273 -0.75 -4.81 4.64
CA ALA A 273 -0.91 -3.52 3.97
C ALA A 273 -0.15 -3.51 2.62
N ASN A 274 -0.90 -3.52 1.51
CA ASN A 274 -0.35 -3.48 0.15
C ASN A 274 -0.17 -2.05 -0.36
N GLN A 275 -0.92 -1.06 0.12
CA GLN A 275 -0.72 0.40 -0.13
C GLN A 275 -0.49 0.83 -1.61
N GLY A 276 -0.84 0.02 -2.62
CA GLY A 276 -0.48 0.29 -4.02
C GLY A 276 1.03 0.17 -4.34
N ARG A 277 1.77 -0.60 -3.53
CA ARG A 277 3.25 -0.66 -3.47
C ARG A 277 3.97 -1.09 -4.74
N LEU A 278 3.35 -1.90 -5.61
CA LEU A 278 4.00 -2.36 -6.83
C LEU A 278 3.46 -1.63 -8.04
N ARG A 279 4.26 -0.67 -8.54
CA ARG A 279 4.13 -0.27 -9.95
C ARG A 279 4.49 -1.47 -10.79
N LEU A 280 3.46 -2.10 -11.35
CA LEU A 280 3.67 -3.11 -12.35
C LEU A 280 4.20 -2.41 -13.60
N PHE A 281 5.36 -2.84 -14.05
CA PHE A 281 5.90 -2.48 -15.34
C PHE A 281 5.81 -3.71 -16.23
N ALA A 282 5.40 -3.50 -17.47
CA ALA A 282 5.36 -4.58 -18.44
C ALA A 282 6.12 -4.22 -19.71
N SER A 283 6.58 -5.27 -20.37
CA SER A 283 7.08 -5.17 -21.73
C SER A 283 6.02 -4.59 -22.65
N THR A 284 6.47 -3.84 -23.65
CA THR A 284 5.68 -3.32 -24.79
C THR A 284 4.81 -4.41 -25.44
N SER A 285 5.18 -5.69 -25.31
CA SER A 285 4.39 -6.82 -25.81
C SER A 285 2.96 -6.86 -25.23
N LEU A 286 2.77 -6.43 -23.98
CA LEU A 286 1.46 -6.38 -23.31
C LEU A 286 0.58 -5.18 -23.74
N TYR A 287 1.03 -4.34 -24.68
CA TYR A 287 0.16 -3.35 -25.31
C TYR A 287 -0.79 -4.06 -26.28
N THR A 288 -1.88 -4.65 -25.78
CA THR A 288 -2.90 -5.37 -26.56
C THR A 288 -4.30 -5.18 -25.97
N LEU A 289 -5.33 -5.34 -26.80
CA LEU A 289 -6.72 -5.35 -26.33
C LEU A 289 -6.99 -6.53 -25.39
N GLN A 290 -6.37 -7.69 -25.65
CA GLN A 290 -6.53 -8.88 -24.81
C GLN A 290 -6.03 -8.62 -23.38
N THR A 291 -4.91 -7.92 -23.22
CA THR A 291 -4.42 -7.49 -21.90
C THR A 291 -5.48 -6.68 -21.15
N LEU A 292 -6.10 -5.69 -21.81
CA LEU A 292 -7.15 -4.86 -21.20
C LEU A 292 -8.42 -5.67 -20.85
N GLN A 293 -8.87 -6.53 -21.76
CA GLN A 293 -10.08 -7.33 -21.60
C GLN A 293 -9.96 -8.39 -20.50
N GLN A 294 -8.79 -9.03 -20.40
CA GLN A 294 -8.54 -10.07 -19.42
C GLN A 294 -8.14 -9.50 -18.06
N GLY A 295 -7.24 -8.53 -18.03
CA GLY A 295 -6.68 -8.02 -16.77
C GLY A 295 -7.57 -7.03 -16.02
N LYS A 296 -8.55 -6.39 -16.68
CA LYS A 296 -9.57 -5.52 -16.05
C LYS A 296 -9.00 -4.62 -14.93
N GLY A 297 -9.54 -4.74 -13.71
CA GLY A 297 -9.12 -3.95 -12.56
C GLY A 297 -7.77 -4.32 -11.99
N ASP A 298 -7.28 -5.53 -12.24
CA ASP A 298 -6.04 -6.07 -11.65
C ASP A 298 -4.79 -5.46 -12.28
N ILE A 299 -4.92 -4.97 -13.51
CA ILE A 299 -3.86 -4.25 -14.23
C ILE A 299 -4.01 -2.73 -14.16
N ASN A 300 -4.95 -2.22 -13.35
CA ASN A 300 -5.11 -0.79 -13.17
C ASN A 300 -3.81 -0.17 -12.62
N GLY A 301 -3.21 0.72 -13.39
CA GLY A 301 -1.93 1.34 -13.06
C GLY A 301 -0.68 0.63 -13.58
N LEU A 302 -0.82 -0.47 -14.33
CA LEU A 302 0.28 -1.08 -15.11
C LEU A 302 0.87 -0.03 -16.08
N VAL A 303 2.20 0.11 -16.07
CA VAL A 303 2.94 1.04 -16.93
C VAL A 303 3.75 0.28 -17.98
N LEU A 304 3.66 0.70 -19.23
CA LEU A 304 4.42 0.14 -20.35
C LEU A 304 5.23 1.25 -21.02
N ALA A 305 6.40 0.91 -21.52
CA ALA A 305 7.16 1.78 -22.42
C ALA A 305 6.86 1.38 -23.86
N VAL A 306 6.36 2.30 -24.68
CA VAL A 306 6.05 2.07 -26.09
C VAL A 306 6.77 3.09 -26.98
N PRO A 307 7.18 2.71 -28.20
CA PRO A 307 7.92 3.63 -29.08
C PRO A 307 7.01 4.71 -29.69
N TRP A 308 5.68 4.55 -29.60
CA TRP A 308 4.72 5.49 -30.18
C TRP A 308 3.32 5.33 -29.54
N GLU A 309 2.60 6.43 -29.35
CA GLU A 309 1.22 6.42 -28.83
C GLU A 309 0.37 7.42 -29.61
N ALA A 310 -0.73 6.94 -30.21
CA ALA A 310 -1.60 7.75 -31.09
C ALA A 310 -2.10 9.02 -30.39
N ARG A 311 -2.34 8.92 -29.08
CA ARG A 311 -2.90 10.00 -28.26
C ARG A 311 -1.95 11.17 -28.03
N ARG A 312 -0.63 10.95 -28.13
CA ARG A 312 0.35 12.05 -28.14
C ARG A 312 0.45 12.75 -29.50
N ASN A 313 -0.03 12.08 -30.55
CA ASN A 313 0.18 12.47 -31.95
C ASN A 313 -1.14 12.64 -32.73
N PHE A 314 -2.25 12.96 -32.06
CA PHE A 314 -3.57 13.15 -32.69
C PHE A 314 -3.59 14.22 -33.78
N ALA A 315 -2.66 15.18 -33.73
CA ALA A 315 -2.52 16.19 -34.78
C ALA A 315 -1.89 15.65 -36.08
N SER A 316 -1.18 14.50 -36.03
CA SER A 316 -0.47 13.95 -37.18
C SER A 316 -1.43 13.41 -38.24
N GLU A 317 -1.07 13.64 -39.50
CA GLU A 317 -1.82 13.17 -40.65
C GLU A 317 -1.93 11.63 -40.67
N PHE A 318 -0.86 10.94 -40.25
CA PHE A 318 -0.86 9.49 -40.10
C PHE A 318 -1.94 9.00 -39.10
N ALA A 319 -2.02 9.58 -37.91
CA ALA A 319 -3.02 9.17 -36.91
C ALA A 319 -4.46 9.42 -37.41
N LYS A 320 -4.70 10.57 -38.05
CA LYS A 320 -6.01 10.91 -38.64
C LYS A 320 -6.40 9.95 -39.77
N ASN A 321 -5.49 9.73 -40.72
CA ASN A 321 -5.75 8.89 -41.89
C ASN A 321 -5.91 7.41 -41.50
N SER A 322 -5.09 6.93 -40.57
CA SER A 322 -5.22 5.55 -40.06
C SER A 322 -6.53 5.36 -39.28
N GLN A 323 -6.92 6.32 -38.44
CA GLN A 323 -8.22 6.26 -37.75
C GLN A 323 -9.39 6.25 -38.74
N LYS A 324 -9.33 7.10 -39.78
CA LYS A 324 -10.35 7.14 -40.83
C LYS A 324 -10.43 5.82 -41.61
N LEU A 325 -9.28 5.22 -41.95
CA LEU A 325 -9.21 4.01 -42.76
C LEU A 325 -9.66 2.77 -41.99
N TRP A 326 -9.23 2.62 -40.74
CA TRP A 326 -9.42 1.42 -39.94
C TRP A 326 -10.56 1.53 -38.92
N ASN A 327 -11.20 2.70 -38.84
CA ASN A 327 -12.21 3.04 -37.85
C ASN A 327 -11.76 2.75 -36.39
N SER A 328 -10.46 2.88 -36.12
CA SER A 328 -9.85 2.55 -34.83
C SER A 328 -8.50 3.25 -34.67
N LEU A 329 -8.09 3.48 -33.42
CA LEU A 329 -6.74 3.94 -33.13
C LEU A 329 -5.75 2.81 -33.38
N VAL A 330 -4.80 3.04 -34.27
CA VAL A 330 -3.70 2.11 -34.52
C VAL A 330 -2.70 2.13 -33.35
N THR A 331 -1.93 1.06 -33.22
CA THR A 331 -0.94 0.91 -32.14
C THR A 331 0.47 1.24 -32.61
N TRP A 332 1.42 1.25 -31.67
CA TRP A 332 2.84 1.39 -31.98
C TRP A 332 3.32 0.40 -33.05
N ARG A 333 2.75 -0.81 -33.14
CA ARG A 333 3.13 -1.83 -34.14
C ARG A 333 2.88 -1.33 -35.56
N SER A 334 1.73 -0.70 -35.79
CA SER A 334 1.38 -0.13 -37.10
C SER A 334 2.29 1.04 -37.46
N ALA A 335 2.59 1.91 -36.48
CA ALA A 335 3.50 3.03 -36.67
C ALA A 335 4.92 2.56 -37.02
N THR A 336 5.45 1.56 -36.30
CA THR A 336 6.79 1.02 -36.58
C THR A 336 6.86 0.23 -37.90
N SER A 337 5.79 -0.46 -38.30
CA SER A 337 5.71 -1.12 -39.61
C SER A 337 5.64 -0.13 -40.76
N TYR A 338 4.91 0.97 -40.59
CA TYR A 338 4.89 2.07 -41.56
C TYR A 338 6.30 2.64 -41.75
N ASP A 339 6.97 2.93 -40.63
CA ASP A 339 8.35 3.40 -40.61
C ASP A 339 9.35 2.42 -41.26
N ALA A 340 9.19 1.12 -41.04
CA ALA A 340 10.02 0.10 -41.69
C ALA A 340 9.84 0.14 -43.22
N THR A 341 8.59 0.26 -43.69
CA THR A 341 8.30 0.41 -45.13
C THR A 341 8.94 1.67 -45.70
N ILE A 342 8.83 2.82 -45.01
CA ILE A 342 9.48 4.07 -45.42
C ILE A 342 11.01 3.88 -45.52
N ALA A 343 11.63 3.22 -44.53
CA ALA A 343 13.07 2.96 -44.55
C ALA A 343 13.48 2.12 -45.76
N ILE A 344 12.73 1.04 -46.04
CA ILE A 344 12.96 0.15 -47.18
C ILE A 344 12.79 0.91 -48.50
N VAL A 345 11.70 1.67 -48.67
CA VAL A 345 11.45 2.46 -49.88
C VAL A 345 12.59 3.44 -50.16
N ASN A 346 13.01 4.20 -49.14
CA ASN A 346 14.13 5.14 -49.27
C ASN A 346 15.47 4.43 -49.53
N GLY A 347 15.68 3.26 -48.94
CA GLY A 347 16.88 2.46 -49.18
C GLY A 347 16.93 1.89 -50.61
N LEU A 348 15.78 1.42 -51.12
CA LEU A 348 15.66 0.84 -52.46
C LEU A 348 15.84 1.86 -53.59
N GLN A 349 15.64 3.16 -53.29
CA GLN A 349 16.01 4.24 -54.21
C GLN A 349 17.52 4.34 -54.45
N GLN A 350 18.34 3.88 -53.49
CA GLN A 350 19.81 3.89 -53.59
C GLN A 350 20.39 2.54 -54.03
N SER A 351 19.74 1.42 -53.67
CA SER A 351 20.17 0.09 -54.14
C SER A 351 19.05 -0.94 -54.18
N LYS A 352 18.97 -1.71 -55.27
CA LYS A 352 17.90 -2.69 -55.52
C LYS A 352 18.24 -4.12 -55.10
N THR A 353 19.43 -4.37 -54.54
CA THR A 353 19.84 -5.70 -54.07
C THR A 353 19.76 -5.77 -52.55
N ARG A 354 19.60 -6.97 -51.99
CA ARG A 354 19.54 -7.19 -50.53
C ARG A 354 20.79 -6.64 -49.82
N ASP A 355 21.98 -6.97 -50.32
CA ASP A 355 23.24 -6.54 -49.73
C ASP A 355 23.46 -5.03 -49.88
N GLY A 356 23.06 -4.48 -51.02
CA GLY A 356 23.10 -3.05 -51.26
C GLY A 356 22.16 -2.27 -50.34
N LEU A 357 20.92 -2.76 -50.14
CA LEU A 357 19.97 -2.19 -49.19
C LEU A 357 20.54 -2.22 -47.77
N GLN A 358 21.13 -3.32 -47.34
CA GLN A 358 21.77 -3.43 -46.03
C GLN A 358 22.89 -2.39 -45.87
N LYS A 359 23.75 -2.21 -46.88
CA LYS A 359 24.83 -1.20 -46.88
C LYS A 359 24.28 0.23 -46.80
N VAL A 360 23.21 0.52 -47.54
CA VAL A 360 22.54 1.83 -47.51
C VAL A 360 21.98 2.12 -46.12
N LEU A 361 21.23 1.19 -45.53
CA LEU A 361 20.61 1.38 -44.22
C LEU A 361 21.65 1.49 -43.09
N ARG A 362 22.80 0.81 -43.20
CA ARG A 362 23.91 0.91 -42.24
C ARG A 362 24.76 2.17 -42.37
N ASN A 363 24.57 2.95 -43.44
CA ASN A 363 25.32 4.18 -43.62
C ASN A 363 24.91 5.19 -42.53
N PRO A 364 25.84 5.73 -41.72
CA PRO A 364 25.52 6.74 -40.69
C PRO A 364 24.83 8.00 -41.23
N LYS A 365 24.96 8.27 -42.54
CA LYS A 365 24.29 9.38 -43.23
C LYS A 365 22.87 9.05 -43.68
N PHE A 366 22.44 7.78 -43.61
CA PHE A 366 21.08 7.40 -43.95
C PHE A 366 20.09 8.08 -42.99
N SER A 367 19.02 8.62 -43.58
CA SER A 367 17.95 9.27 -42.85
C SER A 367 16.67 9.23 -43.66
N ALA A 368 15.56 8.92 -43.01
CA ALA A 368 14.22 9.12 -43.55
C ALA A 368 13.31 9.73 -42.48
N ASN A 369 12.22 10.39 -42.89
CA ASN A 369 11.23 10.91 -41.95
C ASN A 369 10.10 9.90 -41.79
N GLY A 370 9.95 9.35 -40.58
CA GLY A 370 8.89 8.45 -40.19
C GLY A 370 7.87 9.10 -39.27
N VAL A 371 6.84 8.33 -38.91
CA VAL A 371 5.77 8.75 -37.98
C VAL A 371 6.19 8.61 -36.51
N THR A 372 7.24 7.82 -36.24
CA THR A 372 7.89 7.76 -34.93
C THR A 372 9.06 8.75 -34.79
N GLY A 373 9.25 9.62 -35.80
CA GLY A 373 10.34 10.57 -35.87
C GLY A 373 11.36 10.20 -36.94
N LYS A 374 12.57 10.74 -36.80
CA LYS A 374 13.65 10.54 -37.78
C LYS A 374 14.18 9.10 -37.73
N ILE A 375 14.18 8.44 -38.87
CA ILE A 375 14.64 7.06 -39.04
C ILE A 375 16.13 7.07 -39.33
N GLN A 376 16.92 6.53 -38.41
CA GLN A 376 18.35 6.32 -38.56
C GLN A 376 18.74 4.99 -37.88
N PHE A 377 19.87 4.42 -38.26
CA PHE A 377 20.36 3.16 -37.70
C PHE A 377 21.78 3.30 -37.17
N LEU A 378 22.06 2.60 -36.08
CA LEU A 378 23.41 2.36 -35.59
C LEU A 378 24.11 1.33 -36.46
N GLN A 379 25.43 1.17 -36.29
CA GLN A 379 26.19 0.10 -36.96
C GLN A 379 25.67 -1.30 -36.63
N SER A 380 25.04 -1.48 -35.46
CA SER A 380 24.34 -2.72 -35.09
C SER A 380 23.13 -3.02 -35.97
N GLY A 381 22.53 -1.98 -36.58
CA GLY A 381 21.23 -2.05 -37.25
C GLY A 381 20.05 -1.61 -36.38
N ASP A 382 20.29 -1.26 -35.12
CA ASP A 382 19.25 -0.77 -34.21
C ASP A 382 18.93 0.71 -34.43
N ARG A 383 17.73 1.12 -34.07
CA ARG A 383 17.40 2.54 -33.98
C ARG A 383 18.02 3.16 -32.71
N PRO A 384 18.68 4.32 -32.82
CA PRO A 384 19.19 4.99 -31.64
C PRO A 384 18.05 5.63 -30.84
N ILE A 385 18.02 5.36 -29.53
CA ILE A 385 17.20 6.10 -28.56
C ILE A 385 18.08 7.23 -28.01
N LYS A 386 17.81 8.47 -28.41
CA LYS A 386 18.65 9.64 -28.10
C LYS A 386 18.01 10.56 -27.06
N ASN A 387 16.68 10.62 -27.02
CA ASN A 387 15.94 11.52 -26.14
C ASN A 387 14.88 10.77 -25.33
N LYS A 388 14.51 11.33 -24.16
CA LYS A 388 13.36 10.85 -23.36
C LYS A 388 12.04 10.84 -24.14
N ASN A 389 11.95 11.61 -25.23
CA ASN A 389 10.77 11.69 -26.09
C ASN A 389 10.69 10.59 -27.17
N ASP A 390 11.74 9.80 -27.35
CA ASP A 390 11.77 8.68 -28.33
C ASP A 390 11.00 7.45 -27.81
N MET A 391 10.61 7.49 -26.53
CA MET A 391 9.69 6.53 -25.92
C MET A 391 8.54 7.25 -25.24
N VAL A 392 7.40 6.57 -25.19
CA VAL A 392 6.21 7.01 -24.50
C VAL A 392 5.91 6.04 -23.37
N LEU A 393 5.80 6.55 -22.15
CA LEU A 393 5.22 5.77 -21.07
C LEU A 393 3.71 5.82 -21.19
N VAL A 394 3.06 4.67 -21.12
CA VAL A 394 1.61 4.55 -21.09
C VAL A 394 1.19 3.83 -19.82
N LYS A 395 0.11 4.29 -19.20
CA LYS A 395 -0.49 3.71 -18.00
C LYS A 395 -1.88 3.20 -18.31
N ILE A 396 -2.22 2.01 -17.82
CA ILE A 396 -3.59 1.49 -17.92
C ILE A 396 -4.46 2.19 -16.87
N GLN A 397 -5.59 2.75 -17.32
CA GLN A 397 -6.57 3.43 -16.46
C GLN A 397 -8.00 3.13 -16.95
N PRO A 398 -9.02 3.29 -16.09
CA PRO A 398 -10.41 3.19 -16.51
C PRO A 398 -10.73 4.11 -17.70
N SER A 399 -11.50 3.60 -18.66
CA SER A 399 -11.99 4.38 -19.79
C SER A 399 -12.85 5.54 -19.29
N ARG A 400 -12.68 6.70 -19.91
CA ARG A 400 -13.51 7.88 -19.63
C ARG A 400 -14.88 7.83 -20.34
N THR A 401 -15.00 6.96 -21.35
CA THR A 401 -16.14 6.94 -22.26
C THR A 401 -16.99 5.69 -22.07
N PHE A 402 -16.37 4.56 -21.73
CA PHE A 402 -17.04 3.27 -21.61
C PHE A 402 -16.96 2.74 -20.18
N ALA A 403 -18.12 2.59 -19.53
CA ALA A 403 -18.21 2.06 -18.19
C ALA A 403 -17.60 0.65 -18.11
N ASN A 404 -16.84 0.38 -17.05
CA ASN A 404 -16.18 -0.90 -16.77
C ASN A 404 -15.14 -1.35 -17.82
N GLN A 405 -14.61 -0.44 -18.64
CA GLN A 405 -13.50 -0.72 -19.56
C GLN A 405 -12.21 -0.03 -19.11
N TYR A 406 -11.07 -0.53 -19.60
CA TYR A 406 -9.74 0.01 -19.34
C TYR A 406 -9.05 0.37 -20.65
N GLU A 407 -8.21 1.39 -20.62
CA GLU A 407 -7.47 1.88 -21.79
C GLU A 407 -6.04 2.28 -21.42
N PHE A 408 -5.15 2.32 -22.43
CA PHE A 408 -3.80 2.86 -22.29
C PHE A 408 -3.82 4.39 -22.42
N PHE A 409 -3.31 5.11 -21.43
CA PHE A 409 -3.16 6.56 -21.46
C PHE A 409 -1.69 6.97 -21.41
N PRO A 410 -1.23 7.89 -22.28
CA PRO A 410 0.13 8.41 -22.18
C PRO A 410 0.35 9.13 -20.84
N LEU A 411 1.50 8.89 -20.23
CA LEU A 411 1.98 9.64 -19.09
C LEU A 411 2.76 10.86 -19.60
N TYR A 412 2.44 12.02 -19.02
CA TYR A 412 3.23 13.24 -19.20
C TYR A 412 4.17 13.36 -18.00
N PRO A 413 5.49 13.53 -18.23
CA PRO A 413 6.45 13.75 -17.16
C PRO A 413 6.21 15.07 -16.42
#